data_AF-A0A2N2IRJ3-F1
#
_entry.id   AF-A0A2N2IRJ3-F1
#
_cell.length_a   1.000
_cell.length_b   1.000
_cell.length_c   1.000
_cell.angle_alpha   90.00
_cell.angle_beta   90.00
_cell.angle_gamma   90.00
#
_symmetry.space_group_name_H-M   'P 1'
#
loop_
_entity.id
_entity.type
_entity.pdbx_description
1 polymer ?
#
loop_
_entity_poly.entity_id
_entity_poly.type
_entity_poly.pdbx_seq_one_letter_code
_entity_poly.pdbx_strand_id
1 'polypeptide(L)'
;MKDNCPRHPNADQKDRNKNGKGDPCDCGDGVVTPPEQCEPKLAVKATCQTYGYQSGQLSCNAGCALDFSRCVRQPYIRRGGRGSCPYAYLFDGSRYNYHTDLSGSPLGHGLDVFSPQFYGDNMYDLGNFAAVKGEYRLKLREVIFETSFFDRAALMLVDAPAGARVVTNWSFTSALGHVSPTDFVTVRAPRAPVSAVREDGTDVLAAVKSADGAPLPVKPHELSRVILTFGRIANPQHAKLIVTAWGVYDDYRATQKPPFSSATVIETQDARGRWVVRRTAGKAAGDSRTWAIELAGVLTRDNTRLRLTMAHNPSVLDVLDAVALDDSPPEPVRVTRLEAGTAALGFGGATRIVSSTLFNRTSATDEKLPLIDDAVMTGSFTKYGDVRPLLAKTDDRFVVMGHGDQLELVFTDVPTLAGHTRHVFLLANVWYSLKEHPFGPLTGVAGPLPFAGMKSYPYAPAAWPYRADADYATYLKTWNTRRISR
;
A
#
# COMPACT_ATOMS: atom_id res chain seq x y z
N MET A 1 -56.16 -13.50 -10.77
CA MET A 1 -54.85 -13.34 -10.09
C MET A 1 -53.97 -12.56 -11.05
N LYS A 2 -53.30 -11.50 -10.60
CA LYS A 2 -52.42 -10.70 -11.46
C LYS A 2 -51.07 -11.41 -11.55
N ASP A 3 -50.82 -12.02 -12.71
CA ASP A 3 -49.51 -12.54 -13.12
C ASP A 3 -48.48 -11.39 -13.11
N ASN A 4 -47.27 -11.66 -12.64
CA ASN A 4 -46.17 -10.71 -12.51
C ASN A 4 -44.88 -11.19 -13.22
N CYS A 5 -45.00 -11.94 -14.32
CA CYS A 5 -43.89 -12.33 -15.19
C CYS A 5 -43.80 -11.47 -16.49
N PRO A 6 -43.63 -10.13 -16.41
CA PRO A 6 -43.81 -9.21 -17.54
C PRO A 6 -42.76 -9.32 -18.65
N ARG A 7 -41.73 -10.17 -18.48
CA ARG A 7 -40.61 -10.30 -19.42
C ARG A 7 -40.64 -11.60 -20.24
N HIS A 8 -41.56 -12.53 -19.97
CA HIS A 8 -41.63 -13.83 -20.64
C HIS A 8 -43.05 -14.09 -21.17
N PRO A 9 -43.29 -13.96 -22.49
CA PRO A 9 -44.59 -14.23 -23.07
C PRO A 9 -44.92 -15.73 -23.02
N ASN A 10 -46.00 -16.11 -22.32
CA ASN A 10 -46.63 -17.43 -22.45
C ASN A 10 -48.15 -17.30 -22.57
N ALA A 11 -48.77 -18.22 -23.28
CA ALA A 11 -50.20 -18.14 -23.64
C ALA A 11 -51.14 -18.38 -22.46
N ASP A 12 -50.68 -19.03 -21.39
CA ASP A 12 -51.53 -19.49 -20.30
C ASP A 12 -51.30 -18.82 -18.94
N GLN A 13 -50.20 -18.07 -18.76
CA GLN A 13 -49.90 -17.24 -17.58
C GLN A 13 -50.25 -17.97 -16.26
N LYS A 14 -50.00 -19.29 -16.24
CA LYS A 14 -50.38 -20.16 -15.13
C LYS A 14 -49.40 -19.98 -13.99
N ASP A 15 -49.93 -19.91 -12.79
CA ASP A 15 -49.21 -20.06 -11.52
C ASP A 15 -49.81 -21.30 -10.84
N ARG A 16 -49.32 -22.49 -11.22
CA ARG A 16 -49.88 -23.77 -10.75
C ARG A 16 -49.58 -24.01 -9.28
N ASN A 17 -48.46 -23.49 -8.78
CA ASN A 17 -48.03 -23.65 -7.39
C ASN A 17 -48.57 -22.54 -6.47
N LYS A 18 -49.24 -21.52 -7.03
CA LYS A 18 -49.85 -20.37 -6.35
C LYS A 18 -48.85 -19.56 -5.52
N ASN A 19 -47.59 -19.52 -5.95
CA ASN A 19 -46.53 -18.80 -5.25
C ASN A 19 -46.52 -17.29 -5.57
N GLY A 20 -47.39 -16.84 -6.49
CA GLY A 20 -47.48 -15.46 -6.94
C GLY A 20 -46.50 -15.09 -8.05
N LYS A 21 -45.89 -16.08 -8.73
CA LYS A 21 -45.07 -15.96 -9.95
C LYS A 21 -45.63 -16.89 -11.03
N GLY A 22 -45.53 -16.50 -12.28
CA GLY A 22 -45.92 -17.38 -13.39
C GLY A 22 -44.95 -18.57 -13.51
N ASP A 23 -45.48 -19.76 -13.79
CA ASP A 23 -44.75 -20.99 -14.13
C ASP A 23 -43.57 -20.77 -15.13
N PRO A 24 -43.60 -19.84 -16.10
CA PRO A 24 -42.48 -19.59 -17.03
C PRO A 24 -41.29 -18.79 -16.51
N CYS A 25 -41.37 -18.26 -15.29
CA CYS A 25 -40.22 -17.67 -14.58
C CYS A 25 -40.08 -18.24 -13.17
N ASP A 26 -40.62 -19.45 -13.00
CA ASP A 26 -40.41 -20.24 -11.81
C ASP A 26 -39.13 -21.04 -11.95
N CYS A 27 -38.35 -20.99 -10.88
CA CYS A 27 -37.13 -21.77 -10.79
C CYS A 27 -37.42 -23.28 -10.85
N GLY A 28 -36.66 -24.02 -11.66
CA GLY A 28 -36.72 -25.47 -11.74
C GLY A 28 -37.56 -26.00 -12.90
N ASP A 29 -37.87 -25.16 -13.88
CA ASP A 29 -38.59 -25.53 -15.13
C ASP A 29 -37.66 -26.17 -16.18
N GLY A 30 -36.34 -26.14 -15.95
CA GLY A 30 -35.34 -26.69 -16.86
C GLY A 30 -34.92 -25.75 -18.00
N VAL A 31 -35.26 -24.45 -17.94
CA VAL A 31 -34.84 -23.42 -18.90
C VAL A 31 -34.32 -22.19 -18.15
N VAL A 32 -33.04 -21.85 -18.31
CA VAL A 32 -32.48 -20.65 -17.65
C VAL A 32 -33.04 -19.39 -18.31
N THR A 33 -33.88 -18.64 -17.57
CA THR A 33 -34.48 -17.39 -18.04
C THR A 33 -34.14 -16.22 -17.11
N PRO A 34 -33.81 -15.01 -17.61
CA PRO A 34 -33.55 -13.87 -16.73
C PRO A 34 -34.73 -13.59 -15.79
N PRO A 35 -34.52 -13.44 -14.47
CA PRO A 35 -33.26 -13.12 -13.78
C PRO A 35 -32.45 -14.32 -13.23
N GLU A 36 -32.79 -15.55 -13.61
CA GLU A 36 -32.09 -16.75 -13.16
C GLU A 36 -30.63 -16.77 -13.64
N GLN A 37 -29.76 -17.32 -12.80
CA GLN A 37 -28.35 -17.50 -13.11
C GLN A 37 -28.04 -18.93 -13.54
N CYS A 38 -28.89 -19.88 -13.15
CA CYS A 38 -28.76 -21.30 -13.39
C CYS A 38 -30.10 -22.00 -13.16
N GLU A 39 -30.15 -23.30 -13.49
CA GLU A 39 -31.32 -24.15 -13.31
C GLU A 39 -30.92 -25.41 -12.51
N PRO A 40 -31.62 -25.78 -11.40
CA PRO A 40 -31.26 -26.93 -10.56
C PRO A 40 -31.24 -28.27 -11.29
N LYS A 41 -32.06 -28.41 -12.34
CA LYS A 41 -32.15 -29.64 -13.15
C LYS A 41 -31.18 -29.65 -14.35
N LEU A 42 -30.45 -28.55 -14.58
CA LEU A 42 -29.46 -28.46 -15.64
C LEU A 42 -28.05 -28.47 -15.06
N ALA A 43 -27.10 -29.01 -15.83
CA ALA A 43 -25.69 -28.87 -15.51
C ALA A 43 -25.28 -27.39 -15.59
N VAL A 44 -24.70 -26.86 -14.52
CA VAL A 44 -24.13 -25.51 -14.51
C VAL A 44 -22.91 -25.50 -15.44
N LYS A 45 -23.00 -24.75 -16.54
CA LYS A 45 -21.93 -24.66 -17.55
C LYS A 45 -20.72 -23.86 -17.06
N ALA A 46 -20.92 -22.96 -16.10
CA ALA A 46 -19.85 -22.20 -15.48
C ALA A 46 -19.17 -23.02 -14.37
N THR A 47 -17.91 -22.72 -14.10
CA THR A 47 -17.13 -23.40 -13.06
C THR A 47 -16.77 -22.45 -11.93
N CYS A 48 -16.34 -22.98 -10.80
CA CYS A 48 -15.77 -22.17 -9.74
C CYS A 48 -14.61 -21.30 -10.27
N GLN A 49 -13.79 -21.83 -11.19
CA GLN A 49 -12.68 -21.13 -11.81
C GLN A 49 -13.10 -19.96 -12.71
N THR A 50 -14.23 -20.07 -13.42
CA THR A 50 -14.74 -18.93 -14.22
C THR A 50 -15.13 -17.73 -13.36
N TYR A 51 -15.39 -17.94 -12.06
CA TYR A 51 -15.66 -16.89 -11.07
C TYR A 51 -14.49 -16.66 -10.11
N GLY A 52 -13.28 -17.13 -10.48
CA GLY A 52 -12.02 -16.85 -9.80
C GLY A 52 -11.57 -17.87 -8.76
N TYR A 53 -12.42 -18.77 -8.30
CA TYR A 53 -12.05 -19.77 -7.28
C TYR A 53 -10.98 -20.75 -7.80
N GLN A 54 -10.15 -21.32 -6.93
CA GLN A 54 -9.06 -22.23 -7.30
C GLN A 54 -9.57 -23.54 -7.86
N SER A 55 -10.60 -24.09 -7.22
CA SER A 55 -11.20 -25.38 -7.55
C SER A 55 -12.58 -25.48 -6.93
N GLY A 56 -13.17 -26.68 -6.94
CA GLY A 56 -14.49 -26.95 -6.37
C GLY A 56 -15.59 -27.07 -7.43
N GLN A 57 -16.81 -27.26 -6.95
CA GLN A 57 -17.97 -27.49 -7.80
C GLN A 57 -18.98 -26.36 -7.62
N LEU A 58 -19.36 -25.73 -8.73
CA LEU A 58 -20.42 -24.72 -8.74
C LEU A 58 -21.76 -25.42 -8.89
N SER A 59 -22.72 -25.12 -8.02
CA SER A 59 -24.07 -25.70 -8.06
C SER A 59 -25.13 -24.62 -8.26
N CYS A 60 -26.36 -25.04 -8.56
CA CYS A 60 -27.51 -24.16 -8.59
C CYS A 60 -28.38 -24.42 -7.36
N ASN A 61 -28.77 -23.37 -6.64
CA ASN A 61 -29.66 -23.51 -5.49
C ASN A 61 -31.14 -23.54 -5.91
N ALA A 62 -32.02 -23.85 -4.96
CA ALA A 62 -33.47 -23.93 -5.17
C ALA A 62 -34.13 -22.59 -5.57
N GLY A 63 -33.39 -21.48 -5.55
CA GLY A 63 -33.82 -20.16 -6.01
C GLY A 63 -33.20 -19.74 -7.34
N CYS A 64 -32.61 -20.67 -8.09
CA CYS A 64 -32.01 -20.45 -9.42
C CYS A 64 -30.87 -19.42 -9.43
N ALA A 65 -30.19 -19.32 -8.29
CA ALA A 65 -28.94 -18.59 -8.14
C ALA A 65 -27.77 -19.56 -8.02
N LEU A 66 -26.61 -19.12 -8.51
CA LEU A 66 -25.37 -19.88 -8.40
C LEU A 66 -24.98 -20.01 -6.92
N ASP A 67 -24.69 -21.23 -6.49
CA ASP A 67 -24.22 -21.57 -5.16
C ASP A 67 -22.72 -21.88 -5.20
N PHE A 68 -21.96 -21.01 -4.56
CA PHE A 68 -20.51 -21.05 -4.47
C PHE A 68 -20.01 -21.76 -3.19
N SER A 69 -20.90 -22.30 -2.35
CA SER A 69 -20.54 -22.91 -1.06
C SER A 69 -19.54 -24.05 -1.16
N ARG A 70 -19.49 -24.74 -2.32
CA ARG A 70 -18.58 -25.83 -2.63
C ARG A 70 -17.38 -25.42 -3.49
N CYS A 71 -17.22 -24.13 -3.77
CA CYS A 71 -16.04 -23.61 -4.44
C CYS A 71 -14.90 -23.42 -3.43
N VAL A 72 -13.72 -23.92 -3.78
CA VAL A 72 -12.50 -23.77 -2.98
C VAL A 72 -11.82 -22.47 -3.39
N ARG A 73 -11.75 -21.52 -2.47
CA ARG A 73 -11.02 -20.27 -2.70
C ARG A 73 -9.53 -20.57 -2.79
N GLN A 74 -8.85 -20.02 -3.80
CA GLN A 74 -7.42 -19.81 -3.68
C GLN A 74 -7.25 -18.89 -2.46
N PRO A 75 -6.33 -19.16 -1.52
CA PRO A 75 -5.95 -18.12 -0.59
C PRO A 75 -5.27 -17.02 -1.42
N TYR A 76 -6.06 -16.05 -1.89
CA TYR A 76 -5.59 -14.86 -2.59
C TYR A 76 -4.61 -14.06 -1.73
N ILE A 77 -4.61 -14.34 -0.43
CA ILE A 77 -3.59 -14.04 0.57
C ILE A 77 -3.48 -15.33 1.40
N ARG A 78 -2.29 -15.96 1.51
CA ARG A 78 -2.07 -17.04 2.51
C ARG A 78 -2.49 -16.50 3.88
N ARG A 79 -3.19 -17.29 4.71
CA ARG A 79 -3.37 -16.97 6.16
C ARG A 79 -2.07 -16.39 6.71
N GLY A 80 -2.14 -15.21 7.34
CA GLY A 80 -0.96 -14.46 7.82
C GLY A 80 -0.68 -13.18 7.02
N GLY A 81 -1.71 -12.44 6.59
CA GLY A 81 -1.67 -11.09 6.01
C GLY A 81 -0.30 -10.58 5.57
N ARG A 82 0.29 -11.16 4.52
CA ARG A 82 1.57 -10.69 3.99
C ARG A 82 1.28 -9.53 3.05
N GLY A 83 1.41 -8.31 3.53
CA GLY A 83 1.16 -7.12 2.72
C GLY A 83 1.11 -5.86 3.56
N SER A 84 1.05 -4.74 2.87
CA SER A 84 1.24 -3.39 3.41
C SER A 84 0.18 -2.47 2.80
N CYS A 85 -0.78 -1.93 3.55
CA CYS A 85 -1.89 -1.16 2.97
C CYS A 85 -1.94 0.31 3.42
N PRO A 86 -2.77 1.14 2.75
CA PRO A 86 -3.64 0.85 1.58
C PRO A 86 -2.92 0.88 0.22
N TYR A 87 -3.47 0.21 -0.79
CA TYR A 87 -2.88 0.13 -2.14
C TYR A 87 -3.31 1.30 -3.04
N ALA A 88 -2.38 1.87 -3.80
CA ALA A 88 -2.60 2.98 -4.71
C ALA A 88 -2.60 2.53 -6.18
N TYR A 89 -3.61 2.96 -6.92
CA TYR A 89 -3.78 2.68 -8.35
C TYR A 89 -3.88 3.99 -9.13
N LEU A 90 -3.19 4.05 -10.26
CA LEU A 90 -3.09 5.22 -11.12
C LEU A 90 -3.83 4.98 -12.45
N PHE A 91 -4.66 5.93 -12.87
CA PHE A 91 -5.38 5.85 -14.13
C PHE A 91 -4.49 6.27 -15.30
N ASP A 92 -4.37 5.43 -16.32
CA ASP A 92 -3.54 5.69 -17.51
C ASP A 92 -4.31 6.27 -18.71
N GLY A 93 -5.62 6.52 -18.54
CA GLY A 93 -6.52 6.93 -19.61
C GLY A 93 -7.41 5.81 -20.15
N SER A 94 -7.08 4.56 -19.84
CA SER A 94 -7.85 3.37 -20.19
C SER A 94 -8.29 2.57 -18.96
N ARG A 95 -7.40 2.37 -17.99
CA ARG A 95 -7.64 1.57 -16.79
C ARG A 95 -6.82 2.08 -15.61
N TYR A 96 -7.15 1.58 -14.43
CA TYR A 96 -6.35 1.78 -13.23
C TYR A 96 -5.32 0.65 -13.12
N ASN A 97 -4.06 1.01 -12.88
CA ASN A 97 -2.97 0.05 -12.67
C ASN A 97 -2.41 0.23 -11.26
N TYR A 98 -2.11 -0.87 -10.58
CA TYR A 98 -1.41 -0.84 -9.30
C TYR A 98 -0.05 -0.15 -9.47
N HIS A 99 0.28 0.76 -8.56
CA HIS A 99 1.56 1.47 -8.57
C HIS A 99 2.42 1.16 -7.34
N THR A 100 1.82 1.29 -6.16
CA THR A 100 2.49 1.12 -4.86
C THR A 100 1.46 0.92 -3.75
N ASP A 101 1.92 0.76 -2.51
CA ASP A 101 1.12 0.97 -1.30
C ASP A 101 1.49 2.25 -0.54
N LEU A 102 0.67 2.58 0.46
CA LEU A 102 0.82 3.70 1.39
C LEU A 102 1.26 3.25 2.80
N SER A 103 2.15 2.25 2.89
CA SER A 103 2.72 1.82 4.18
C SER A 103 3.53 2.92 4.85
N GLY A 104 3.40 3.10 6.16
CA GLY A 104 4.13 4.16 6.87
C GLY A 104 3.71 4.39 8.32
N SER A 105 2.46 4.08 8.67
CA SER A 105 1.93 4.30 10.03
C SER A 105 1.14 3.08 10.56
N PRO A 106 1.78 1.90 10.67
CA PRO A 106 1.13 0.69 11.17
C PRO A 106 0.77 0.80 12.64
N LEU A 107 -0.39 0.24 12.99
CA LEU A 107 -0.91 0.10 14.34
C LEU A 107 -1.16 -1.37 14.65
N GLY A 108 -0.63 -1.86 15.76
CA GLY A 108 -0.77 -3.26 16.16
C GLY A 108 -1.17 -3.39 17.62
N HIS A 109 -2.25 -4.12 17.89
CA HIS A 109 -2.66 -4.41 19.25
C HIS A 109 -1.65 -5.32 19.95
N GLY A 110 -1.09 -4.87 21.07
CA GLY A 110 -0.12 -5.64 21.84
C GLY A 110 1.28 -5.73 21.21
N LEU A 111 1.61 -4.82 20.30
CA LEU A 111 2.93 -4.72 19.67
C LEU A 111 3.64 -3.43 20.11
N ASP A 112 4.67 -3.57 20.94
CA ASP A 112 5.45 -2.43 21.46
C ASP A 112 6.55 -1.94 20.50
N VAL A 113 6.67 -2.58 19.32
CA VAL A 113 7.69 -2.25 18.31
C VAL A 113 7.33 -1.01 17.48
N PHE A 114 6.08 -0.56 17.53
CA PHE A 114 5.60 0.62 16.82
C PHE A 114 5.69 1.86 17.71
N SER A 115 6.04 3.00 17.11
CA SER A 115 6.19 4.28 17.82
C SER A 115 5.25 5.33 17.22
N PRO A 116 3.94 5.24 17.47
CA PRO A 116 2.92 6.06 16.81
C PRO A 116 3.05 7.57 17.07
N GLN A 117 3.74 7.96 18.14
CA GLN A 117 4.03 9.36 18.46
C GLN A 117 4.92 10.04 17.41
N PHE A 118 5.55 9.28 16.52
CA PHE A 118 6.40 9.76 15.44
C PHE A 118 5.78 9.53 14.05
N TYR A 119 4.50 9.19 13.98
CA TYR A 119 3.78 9.19 12.70
C TYR A 119 3.33 10.61 12.31
N GLY A 120 3.16 10.81 11.01
CA GLY A 120 2.81 12.09 10.44
C GLY A 120 2.48 11.95 8.95
N ASP A 121 2.64 13.06 8.24
CA ASP A 121 2.46 13.11 6.79
C ASP A 121 3.52 12.25 6.08
N ASN A 122 3.08 11.51 5.07
CA ASN A 122 3.93 10.66 4.25
C ASN A 122 3.91 11.14 2.79
N MET A 123 5.05 11.01 2.10
CA MET A 123 5.23 11.46 0.72
C MET A 123 5.56 10.27 -0.19
N TYR A 124 4.67 9.95 -1.12
CA TYR A 124 4.78 8.77 -2.00
C TYR A 124 5.03 9.19 -3.45
N ASP A 125 6.14 8.74 -4.03
CA ASP A 125 6.45 8.95 -5.45
C ASP A 125 5.47 8.19 -6.35
N LEU A 126 4.80 8.90 -7.27
CA LEU A 126 3.85 8.32 -8.22
C LEU A 126 4.49 8.01 -9.59
N GLY A 127 5.81 8.09 -9.69
CA GLY A 127 6.56 7.76 -10.91
C GLY A 127 6.15 8.63 -12.09
N ASN A 128 5.90 8.00 -13.25
CA ASN A 128 5.51 8.69 -14.48
C ASN A 128 4.01 9.02 -14.55
N PHE A 129 3.34 9.22 -13.41
CA PHE A 129 1.92 9.52 -13.38
C PHE A 129 1.62 10.82 -14.10
N ALA A 130 0.75 10.75 -15.11
CA ALA A 130 0.41 11.88 -15.96
C ALA A 130 -1.09 12.18 -15.88
N ALA A 131 -1.42 13.46 -16.02
CA ALA A 131 -2.81 13.87 -16.14
C ALA A 131 -3.38 13.37 -17.48
N VAL A 132 -4.62 12.90 -17.46
CA VAL A 132 -5.38 12.52 -18.65
C VAL A 132 -6.54 13.49 -18.80
N LYS A 133 -6.62 14.17 -19.95
CA LYS A 133 -7.64 15.19 -20.23
C LYS A 133 -7.71 16.27 -19.13
N GLY A 134 -6.54 16.68 -18.60
CA GLY A 134 -6.43 17.73 -17.59
C GLY A 134 -6.70 17.27 -16.15
N GLU A 135 -6.77 15.97 -15.89
CA GLU A 135 -7.01 15.43 -14.55
C GLU A 135 -6.01 14.32 -14.17
N TYR A 136 -5.52 14.37 -12.94
CA TYR A 136 -4.92 13.21 -12.29
C TYR A 136 -6.01 12.42 -11.58
N ARG A 137 -6.14 11.14 -11.95
CA ARG A 137 -7.13 10.24 -11.35
C ARG A 137 -6.42 9.05 -10.71
N LEU A 138 -6.56 8.92 -9.40
CA LEU A 138 -6.02 7.79 -8.66
C LEU A 138 -7.08 7.23 -7.73
N LYS A 139 -6.87 6.00 -7.26
CA LYS A 139 -7.71 5.43 -6.22
C LYS A 139 -6.88 4.65 -5.22
N LEU A 140 -7.34 4.65 -3.99
CA LEU A 140 -6.74 3.98 -2.86
C LEU A 140 -7.69 2.85 -2.43
N ARG A 141 -7.19 1.64 -2.23
CA ARG A 141 -8.02 0.48 -1.86
C ARG A 141 -7.48 -0.20 -0.62
N GLU A 142 -8.36 -0.48 0.32
CA GLU A 142 -8.06 -1.37 1.45
C GLU A 142 -8.46 -2.79 1.04
N VAL A 143 -7.47 -3.60 0.66
CA VAL A 143 -7.70 -4.93 0.06
C VAL A 143 -7.03 -6.05 0.86
N ILE A 144 -6.39 -5.72 1.99
CA ILE A 144 -5.76 -6.73 2.85
C ILE A 144 -6.45 -6.77 4.22
N PHE A 145 -5.81 -7.45 5.17
CA PHE A 145 -6.31 -7.78 6.50
C PHE A 145 -6.11 -6.59 7.46
N GLU A 146 -6.66 -5.42 7.11
CA GLU A 146 -6.42 -4.16 7.81
C GLU A 146 -7.65 -3.24 7.79
N THR A 147 -7.61 -2.21 8.65
CA THR A 147 -8.49 -1.03 8.57
C THR A 147 -7.62 0.20 8.42
N SER A 148 -7.89 1.00 7.40
CA SER A 148 -7.19 2.26 7.12
C SER A 148 -7.96 3.47 7.68
N PHE A 149 -7.24 4.43 8.24
CA PHE A 149 -7.74 5.70 8.77
C PHE A 149 -7.03 6.85 8.06
N PHE A 150 -7.65 7.38 7.00
CA PHE A 150 -7.11 8.52 6.26
C PHE A 150 -7.57 9.83 6.90
N ASP A 151 -6.62 10.68 7.26
CA ASP A 151 -6.89 12.03 7.78
C ASP A 151 -6.62 13.10 6.71
N ARG A 152 -5.78 12.79 5.72
CA ARG A 152 -5.42 13.73 4.67
C ARG A 152 -4.96 13.04 3.40
N ALA A 153 -5.30 13.62 2.25
CA ALA A 153 -4.72 13.26 0.96
C ALA A 153 -4.65 14.48 0.02
N ALA A 154 -3.48 14.75 -0.54
CA ALA A 154 -3.26 15.82 -1.53
C ALA A 154 -2.23 15.39 -2.57
N LEU A 155 -2.30 15.96 -3.78
CA LEU A 155 -1.30 15.72 -4.82
C LEU A 155 -0.24 16.83 -4.78
N MET A 156 1.03 16.46 -4.87
CA MET A 156 2.16 17.39 -4.90
C MET A 156 2.79 17.31 -6.28
N LEU A 157 2.65 18.39 -7.05
CA LEU A 157 3.34 18.55 -8.33
C LEU A 157 4.66 19.28 -8.08
N VAL A 158 5.78 18.66 -8.45
CA VAL A 158 7.11 19.21 -8.26
C VAL A 158 7.76 19.40 -9.62
N ASP A 159 7.79 20.65 -10.07
CA ASP A 159 8.43 21.02 -11.32
C ASP A 159 9.90 21.33 -11.04
N ALA A 160 10.81 20.57 -11.65
CA ALA A 160 12.26 20.72 -11.53
C ALA A 160 12.91 21.07 -12.88
N PRO A 161 14.06 21.75 -12.92
CA PRO A 161 14.74 22.07 -14.18
C PRO A 161 14.90 20.85 -15.08
N ALA A 162 14.77 21.02 -16.41
CA ALA A 162 14.86 19.92 -17.35
C ALA A 162 16.13 19.06 -17.13
N GLY A 163 15.93 17.74 -17.12
CA GLY A 163 16.98 16.75 -16.86
C GLY A 163 17.31 16.52 -15.38
N ALA A 164 16.77 17.32 -14.46
CA ALA A 164 16.77 16.98 -13.03
C ALA A 164 15.62 16.02 -12.72
N ARG A 165 15.90 15.04 -11.87
CA ARG A 165 14.88 14.17 -11.28
C ARG A 165 14.65 14.56 -9.83
N VAL A 166 13.42 14.40 -9.35
CA VAL A 166 13.08 14.63 -7.95
C VAL A 166 12.87 13.28 -7.26
N VAL A 167 13.42 13.14 -6.06
CA VAL A 167 13.09 12.07 -5.11
C VAL A 167 12.73 12.67 -3.76
N THR A 168 12.27 11.84 -2.83
CA THR A 168 12.04 12.24 -1.45
C THR A 168 13.16 11.74 -0.54
N ASN A 169 13.33 12.38 0.61
CA ASN A 169 14.04 11.79 1.75
C ASN A 169 13.13 10.89 2.62
N TRP A 170 11.84 10.83 2.26
CA TRP A 170 10.85 10.04 2.98
C TRP A 170 11.19 8.56 3.00
N SER A 171 11.31 8.04 4.22
CA SER A 171 11.51 6.63 4.58
C SER A 171 10.83 6.39 5.93
N PHE A 172 10.61 5.13 6.34
CA PHE A 172 9.98 4.85 7.62
C PHE A 172 10.97 5.04 8.77
N THR A 173 10.74 6.06 9.59
CA THR A 173 11.68 6.51 10.63
C THR A 173 11.13 6.48 12.05
N SER A 174 9.87 6.08 12.26
CA SER A 174 9.22 6.17 13.58
C SER A 174 9.96 5.36 14.66
N ALA A 175 10.41 4.15 14.32
CA ALA A 175 11.21 3.29 15.20
C ALA A 175 12.62 3.83 15.47
N LEU A 176 13.02 4.92 14.79
CA LEU A 176 14.26 5.66 15.03
C LEU A 176 14.04 6.91 15.89
N GLY A 177 12.81 7.15 16.36
CA GLY A 177 12.52 8.22 17.32
C GLY A 177 12.18 9.57 16.72
N HIS A 178 11.79 9.64 15.44
CA HIS A 178 11.48 10.90 14.76
C HIS A 178 10.54 10.71 13.57
N VAL A 179 9.82 11.78 13.23
CA VAL A 179 8.86 11.84 12.12
C VAL A 179 9.58 11.75 10.79
N SER A 180 8.99 11.03 9.84
CA SER A 180 9.51 10.92 8.48
C SER A 180 9.57 12.31 7.84
N PRO A 181 10.71 12.67 7.22
CA PRO A 181 10.79 13.93 6.49
C PRO A 181 9.97 13.85 5.20
N THR A 182 9.53 14.99 4.70
CA THR A 182 8.68 15.10 3.50
C THR A 182 9.28 16.05 2.45
N ASP A 183 10.60 16.23 2.51
CA ASP A 183 11.31 17.13 1.61
C ASP A 183 11.60 16.48 0.25
N PHE A 184 11.79 17.34 -0.74
CA PHE A 184 12.19 16.95 -2.08
C PHE A 184 13.68 17.16 -2.29
N VAL A 185 14.32 16.18 -2.92
CA VAL A 185 15.75 16.18 -3.23
C VAL A 185 15.91 16.07 -4.75
N THR A 186 16.63 17.01 -5.34
CA THR A 186 16.96 16.99 -6.77
C THR A 186 18.22 16.17 -7.02
N VAL A 187 18.20 15.39 -8.10
CA VAL A 187 19.32 14.55 -8.55
C VAL A 187 19.55 14.75 -10.04
N ARG A 188 20.80 14.71 -10.47
CA ARG A 188 21.20 14.86 -11.87
C ARG A 188 22.22 13.79 -12.24
N ALA A 189 21.77 12.90 -13.12
CA ALA A 189 22.55 11.76 -13.60
C ALA A 189 23.16 10.91 -12.46
N PRO A 190 22.33 10.40 -11.51
CA PRO A 190 22.80 9.48 -10.49
C PRO A 190 23.45 8.26 -11.15
N ARG A 191 24.58 7.83 -10.62
CA ARG A 191 25.40 6.77 -11.21
C ARG A 191 25.46 5.54 -10.32
N ALA A 192 25.37 4.37 -10.96
CA ALA A 192 25.56 3.09 -10.29
C ALA A 192 26.97 3.00 -9.65
N PRO A 193 27.15 2.16 -8.61
CA PRO A 193 28.48 1.81 -8.13
C PRO A 193 29.35 1.24 -9.24
N VAL A 194 30.67 1.44 -9.15
CA VAL A 194 31.64 0.79 -10.06
C VAL A 194 31.92 -0.65 -9.66
N SER A 195 31.64 -1.00 -8.40
CA SER A 195 31.73 -2.35 -7.86
C SER A 195 30.74 -2.51 -6.72
N ALA A 196 30.08 -3.67 -6.68
CA ALA A 196 29.24 -4.08 -5.57
C ALA A 196 29.52 -5.55 -5.25
N VAL A 197 29.94 -5.83 -4.01
CA VAL A 197 30.29 -7.18 -3.57
C VAL A 197 29.64 -7.51 -2.23
N ARG A 198 29.35 -8.79 -2.00
CA ARG A 198 28.98 -9.31 -0.67
C ARG A 198 30.21 -9.43 0.22
N GLU A 199 29.98 -9.73 1.51
CA GLU A 199 31.06 -9.91 2.48
C GLU A 199 31.97 -11.11 2.16
N ASP A 200 31.46 -12.11 1.43
CA ASP A 200 32.22 -13.26 0.93
C ASP A 200 32.97 -12.99 -0.39
N GLY A 201 32.87 -11.78 -0.94
CA GLY A 201 33.51 -11.38 -2.20
C GLY A 201 32.69 -11.65 -3.45
N THR A 202 31.49 -12.23 -3.35
CA THR A 202 30.59 -12.44 -4.50
C THR A 202 30.21 -11.12 -5.16
N ASP A 203 30.43 -11.00 -6.48
CA ASP A 203 29.99 -9.85 -7.26
C ASP A 203 28.46 -9.84 -7.38
N VAL A 204 27.86 -8.72 -7.00
CA VAL A 204 26.41 -8.47 -7.06
C VAL A 204 26.08 -7.15 -7.75
N LEU A 205 27.01 -6.57 -8.52
CA LEU A 205 26.81 -5.29 -9.21
C LEU A 205 25.60 -5.33 -10.14
N ALA A 206 25.42 -6.43 -10.86
CA ALA A 206 24.28 -6.59 -11.76
C ALA A 206 22.93 -6.51 -11.04
N ALA A 207 22.85 -6.95 -9.78
CA ALA A 207 21.63 -7.02 -8.98
C ALA A 207 21.31 -5.73 -8.20
N VAL A 208 22.20 -4.73 -8.22
CA VAL A 208 22.02 -3.47 -7.46
C VAL A 208 22.23 -2.22 -8.30
N LYS A 209 22.51 -2.35 -9.61
CA LYS A 209 22.79 -1.21 -10.50
C LYS A 209 21.54 -0.53 -11.05
N SER A 210 20.40 -1.21 -11.09
CA SER A 210 19.14 -0.76 -11.70
C SER A 210 17.95 -1.20 -10.86
N ALA A 211 16.95 -0.32 -10.74
CA ALA A 211 15.68 -0.65 -10.09
C ALA A 211 14.77 -1.36 -11.09
N ASP A 212 14.96 -2.67 -11.22
CA ASP A 212 14.25 -3.52 -12.19
C ASP A 212 13.39 -4.62 -11.52
N GLY A 213 13.34 -4.64 -10.18
CA GLY A 213 12.60 -5.63 -9.42
C GLY A 213 13.29 -7.00 -9.33
N ALA A 214 14.54 -7.12 -9.80
CA ALA A 214 15.40 -8.28 -9.58
C ALA A 214 16.43 -7.94 -8.48
N PRO A 215 16.10 -8.19 -7.20
CA PRO A 215 16.86 -7.63 -6.10
C PRO A 215 18.20 -8.32 -5.88
N LEU A 216 19.00 -7.72 -4.99
CA LEU A 216 20.09 -8.40 -4.30
C LEU A 216 19.62 -9.76 -3.76
N PRO A 217 20.25 -10.89 -4.17
CA PRO A 217 19.87 -12.19 -3.65
C PRO A 217 20.16 -12.31 -2.16
N VAL A 218 19.13 -12.53 -1.36
CA VAL A 218 19.20 -12.65 0.10
C VAL A 218 18.45 -13.91 0.54
N LYS A 219 19.07 -14.71 1.42
CA LYS A 219 18.40 -15.84 2.09
C LYS A 219 17.77 -15.39 3.42
N PRO A 220 16.77 -16.09 3.96
CA PRO A 220 16.08 -15.71 5.20
C PRO A 220 16.96 -15.54 6.46
N HIS A 221 18.17 -16.11 6.50
CA HIS A 221 19.13 -15.97 7.61
C HIS A 221 20.24 -14.95 7.33
N GLU A 222 20.30 -14.42 6.11
CA GLU A 222 21.29 -13.44 5.67
C GLU A 222 20.73 -12.02 5.82
N LEU A 223 21.62 -11.04 5.70
CA LEU A 223 21.25 -9.63 5.64
C LEU A 223 21.29 -9.16 4.19
N SER A 224 20.35 -8.28 3.83
CA SER A 224 20.46 -7.46 2.62
C SER A 224 21.57 -6.44 2.84
N ARG A 225 22.78 -6.85 2.47
CA ARG A 225 24.04 -6.15 2.75
C ARG A 225 24.98 -6.23 1.57
N VAL A 226 25.51 -5.08 1.18
CA VAL A 226 26.42 -4.95 0.05
C VAL A 226 27.53 -3.95 0.38
N ILE A 227 28.73 -4.26 -0.07
CA ILE A 227 29.88 -3.35 -0.04
C ILE A 227 29.96 -2.69 -1.41
N LEU A 228 29.83 -1.37 -1.43
CA LEU A 228 29.76 -0.56 -2.64
C LEU A 228 31.02 0.28 -2.77
N THR A 229 31.53 0.38 -3.98
CA THR A 229 32.56 1.37 -4.35
C THR A 229 32.01 2.21 -5.50
N PHE A 230 32.06 3.53 -5.35
CA PHE A 230 31.67 4.47 -6.41
C PHE A 230 32.90 5.05 -7.11
N GLY A 231 32.70 5.62 -8.30
CA GLY A 231 33.73 6.42 -8.93
C GLY A 231 34.01 7.71 -8.14
N ARG A 232 35.03 8.47 -8.56
CA ARG A 232 35.42 9.75 -7.94
C ARG A 232 34.23 10.66 -7.68
N ILE A 233 34.14 11.25 -6.48
CA ILE A 233 33.05 12.15 -6.08
C ILE A 233 33.52 13.60 -6.30
N ALA A 234 32.89 14.31 -7.23
CA ALA A 234 33.22 15.68 -7.58
C ALA A 234 32.85 16.66 -6.46
N ASN A 235 31.67 16.51 -5.87
CA ASN A 235 31.16 17.39 -4.82
C ASN A 235 30.71 16.60 -3.57
N PRO A 236 31.64 16.16 -2.71
CA PRO A 236 31.31 15.34 -1.53
C PRO A 236 30.30 15.97 -0.56
N GLN A 237 30.22 17.30 -0.53
CA GLN A 237 29.25 18.04 0.27
C GLN A 237 27.79 17.90 -0.22
N HIS A 238 27.59 17.42 -1.46
CA HIS A 238 26.28 17.18 -2.06
C HIS A 238 26.03 15.67 -2.32
N ALA A 239 26.94 14.83 -1.84
CA ALA A 239 26.86 13.38 -2.04
C ALA A 239 25.62 12.82 -1.33
N LYS A 240 24.88 11.99 -2.05
CA LYS A 240 23.67 11.32 -1.57
C LYS A 240 23.50 9.98 -2.25
N LEU A 241 23.07 8.96 -1.50
CA LEU A 241 22.65 7.69 -2.07
C LEU A 241 21.20 7.78 -2.47
N ILE A 242 20.89 7.23 -3.63
CA ILE A 242 19.54 6.97 -4.09
C ILE A 242 19.35 5.46 -3.94
N VAL A 243 18.50 5.06 -3.00
CA VAL A 243 18.26 3.67 -2.65
C VAL A 243 16.86 3.28 -3.10
N THR A 244 16.75 2.15 -3.81
CA THR A 244 15.47 1.50 -4.11
C THR A 244 15.39 0.18 -3.38
N ALA A 245 14.35 -0.03 -2.57
CA ALA A 245 14.16 -1.24 -1.79
C ALA A 245 12.68 -1.44 -1.43
N TRP A 246 12.32 -2.65 -0.99
CA TRP A 246 11.00 -2.96 -0.43
C TRP A 246 11.13 -3.77 0.86
N GLY A 247 10.07 -3.77 1.67
CA GLY A 247 9.96 -4.59 2.87
C GLY A 247 9.30 -5.94 2.58
N VAL A 248 9.80 -6.99 3.23
CA VAL A 248 9.24 -8.34 3.20
C VAL A 248 8.79 -8.72 4.60
N TYR A 249 7.48 -8.94 4.77
CA TYR A 249 6.85 -9.24 6.05
C TYR A 249 6.64 -10.76 6.19
N ASP A 250 7.42 -11.39 7.07
CA ASP A 250 7.34 -12.83 7.36
C ASP A 250 7.86 -13.14 8.77
N ASP A 251 7.66 -14.37 9.24
CA ASP A 251 8.18 -14.82 10.54
C ASP A 251 9.63 -15.30 10.42
N TYR A 252 10.55 -14.39 10.70
CA TYR A 252 11.99 -14.64 10.67
C TYR A 252 12.59 -14.97 12.04
N ARG A 253 11.79 -15.22 13.10
CA ARG A 253 12.31 -15.51 14.46
C ARG A 253 13.26 -16.72 14.49
N ALA A 254 13.02 -17.70 13.63
CA ALA A 254 13.89 -18.88 13.52
C ALA A 254 15.23 -18.56 12.84
N THR A 255 15.24 -17.70 11.80
CA THR A 255 16.37 -17.51 10.90
C THR A 255 17.19 -16.26 11.18
N GLN A 256 16.57 -15.16 11.60
CA GLN A 256 17.24 -13.90 11.94
C GLN A 256 17.68 -13.88 13.41
N LYS A 257 18.82 -13.23 13.67
CA LYS A 257 19.44 -13.11 15.00
C LYS A 257 19.85 -11.67 15.28
N PRO A 258 19.87 -11.22 16.54
CA PRO A 258 20.32 -9.88 16.90
C PRO A 258 21.82 -9.69 16.55
N PRO A 259 22.28 -8.43 16.40
CA PRO A 259 21.54 -7.19 16.62
C PRO A 259 20.57 -6.89 15.48
N PHE A 260 19.31 -6.58 15.83
CA PHE A 260 18.31 -6.14 14.85
C PHE A 260 18.44 -4.63 14.59
N SER A 261 18.03 -4.19 13.41
CA SER A 261 18.02 -2.77 13.03
C SER A 261 16.73 -2.42 12.32
N SER A 262 16.01 -1.42 12.83
CA SER A 262 14.92 -0.77 12.11
C SER A 262 15.40 0.33 11.15
N ALA A 263 16.73 0.50 11.01
CA ALA A 263 17.35 1.49 10.14
C ALA A 263 18.06 0.82 8.95
N THR A 264 18.12 1.58 7.85
CA THR A 264 19.15 1.40 6.82
C THR A 264 20.46 1.99 7.34
N VAL A 265 21.52 1.19 7.38
CA VAL A 265 22.79 1.54 8.01
C VAL A 265 23.88 1.71 6.94
N ILE A 266 24.61 2.83 7.02
CA ILE A 266 25.75 3.13 6.17
C ILE A 266 27.01 3.17 7.03
N GLU A 267 27.98 2.36 6.64
CA GLU A 267 29.27 2.23 7.33
C GLU A 267 30.43 2.55 6.38
N THR A 268 31.49 3.13 6.92
CA THR A 268 32.79 3.25 6.23
C THR A 268 33.88 2.61 7.08
N GLN A 269 35.03 2.33 6.47
CA GLN A 269 36.17 1.82 7.22
C GLN A 269 36.91 2.94 7.95
N ASP A 270 37.31 2.68 9.20
CA ASP A 270 38.29 3.50 9.91
C ASP A 270 39.73 3.22 9.45
N ALA A 271 40.71 3.93 10.01
CA ALA A 271 42.13 3.76 9.68
C ALA A 271 42.68 2.35 9.98
N ARG A 272 41.96 1.52 10.75
CA ARG A 272 42.31 0.12 11.05
C ARG A 272 41.52 -0.88 10.20
N GLY A 273 40.76 -0.40 9.20
CA GLY A 273 39.94 -1.24 8.32
C GLY A 273 38.64 -1.72 8.96
N ARG A 274 38.27 -1.27 10.15
CA ARG A 274 37.03 -1.68 10.83
C ARG A 274 35.86 -0.89 10.29
N TRP A 275 34.74 -1.57 10.04
CA TRP A 275 33.49 -0.92 9.66
C TRP A 275 32.91 -0.14 10.85
N VAL A 276 32.58 1.12 10.61
CA VAL A 276 31.98 2.01 11.61
C VAL A 276 30.76 2.68 11.00
N VAL A 277 29.65 2.66 11.74
CA VAL A 277 28.42 3.37 11.37
C VAL A 277 28.71 4.86 11.24
N ARG A 278 28.37 5.43 10.09
CA ARG A 278 28.50 6.86 9.78
C ARG A 278 27.15 7.54 9.62
N ARG A 279 26.15 6.79 9.17
CA ARG A 279 24.80 7.31 8.94
C ARG A 279 23.78 6.19 9.14
N THR A 280 22.62 6.57 9.66
CA THR A 280 21.41 5.76 9.67
C THR A 280 20.33 6.52 8.95
N ALA A 281 19.51 5.81 8.19
CA ALA A 281 18.30 6.32 7.55
C ALA A 281 17.12 5.43 7.93
N GLY A 282 15.91 5.87 7.58
CA GLY A 282 14.74 5.02 7.72
C GLY A 282 14.84 3.76 6.86
N LYS A 283 13.82 2.93 6.99
CA LYS A 283 13.69 1.68 6.24
C LYS A 283 12.68 1.80 5.10
N ALA A 284 12.73 0.85 4.18
CA ALA A 284 11.60 0.63 3.29
C ALA A 284 10.38 0.22 4.12
N ALA A 285 9.20 0.61 3.66
CA ALA A 285 7.94 0.16 4.21
C ALA A 285 7.11 -0.31 3.03
N GLY A 286 6.49 -1.48 3.12
CA GLY A 286 5.69 -2.02 2.03
C GLY A 286 6.46 -2.26 0.72
N ASP A 287 5.81 -1.94 -0.39
CA ASP A 287 6.29 -2.14 -1.76
C ASP A 287 7.50 -1.25 -2.11
N SER A 288 8.07 -1.46 -3.29
CA SER A 288 9.29 -0.82 -3.76
C SER A 288 9.22 0.71 -3.72
N ARG A 289 10.20 1.31 -3.05
CA ARG A 289 10.32 2.76 -2.86
C ARG A 289 11.73 3.22 -3.13
N THR A 290 11.82 4.41 -3.71
CA THR A 290 13.08 5.13 -3.91
C THR A 290 13.18 6.30 -2.96
N TRP A 291 14.26 6.41 -2.20
CA TRP A 291 14.53 7.59 -1.37
C TRP A 291 16.00 8.00 -1.39
N ALA A 292 16.26 9.26 -1.05
CA ALA A 292 17.59 9.81 -0.89
C ALA A 292 18.11 9.67 0.54
N ILE A 293 19.39 9.34 0.69
CA ILE A 293 20.13 9.34 1.94
C ILE A 293 21.34 10.28 1.81
N GLU A 294 21.36 11.35 2.59
CA GLU A 294 22.45 12.31 2.59
C GLU A 294 23.76 11.69 3.09
N LEU A 295 24.82 11.83 2.28
CA LEU A 295 26.16 11.34 2.55
C LEU A 295 27.19 12.46 2.75
N ALA A 296 26.77 13.72 2.87
CA ALA A 296 27.67 14.81 3.21
C ALA A 296 28.47 14.46 4.48
N GLY A 297 29.81 14.55 4.37
CA GLY A 297 30.75 14.19 5.44
C GLY A 297 30.94 12.68 5.68
N VAL A 298 30.30 11.80 4.91
CA VAL A 298 30.46 10.33 5.00
C VAL A 298 31.52 9.84 4.02
N LEU A 299 31.38 10.21 2.75
CA LEU A 299 32.33 9.90 1.69
C LEU A 299 33.18 11.13 1.38
N THR A 300 34.37 10.89 0.83
CA THR A 300 35.25 11.96 0.33
C THR A 300 35.45 11.81 -1.17
N ARG A 301 36.21 12.74 -1.77
CA ARG A 301 36.54 12.70 -3.20
C ARG A 301 37.13 11.35 -3.64
N ASP A 302 37.97 10.76 -2.79
CA ASP A 302 38.76 9.57 -3.09
C ASP A 302 38.39 8.36 -2.20
N ASN A 303 37.75 8.58 -1.04
CA ASN A 303 37.18 7.49 -0.24
C ASN A 303 35.69 7.33 -0.57
N THR A 304 35.41 6.46 -1.53
CA THR A 304 34.09 6.26 -2.15
C THR A 304 33.47 4.90 -1.79
N ARG A 305 34.10 4.18 -0.85
CA ARG A 305 33.71 2.83 -0.44
C ARG A 305 32.86 2.88 0.82
N LEU A 306 31.72 2.19 0.81
CA LEU A 306 30.85 2.04 1.97
C LEU A 306 30.24 0.64 2.04
N ARG A 307 29.75 0.26 3.22
CA ARG A 307 28.88 -0.90 3.40
C ARG A 307 27.48 -0.40 3.70
N LEU A 308 26.52 -0.89 2.93
CA LEU A 308 25.11 -0.59 3.05
C LEU A 308 24.40 -1.84 3.57
N THR A 309 23.71 -1.72 4.71
CA THR A 309 22.89 -2.79 5.29
C THR A 309 21.46 -2.30 5.42
N MET A 310 20.50 -3.01 4.83
CA MET A 310 19.09 -2.68 4.96
C MET A 310 18.54 -3.03 6.36
N ALA A 311 17.38 -2.48 6.69
CA ALA A 311 16.70 -2.82 7.93
C ALA A 311 16.31 -4.30 7.98
N HIS A 312 16.41 -4.88 9.17
CA HIS A 312 16.14 -6.28 9.42
C HIS A 312 15.75 -6.50 10.88
N ASN A 313 14.69 -7.27 11.08
CA ASN A 313 14.24 -7.73 12.38
C ASN A 313 13.45 -9.04 12.20
N PRO A 314 13.00 -9.68 13.29
CA PRO A 314 12.30 -10.96 13.18
C PRO A 314 10.97 -10.96 12.44
N SER A 315 10.41 -9.79 12.10
CA SER A 315 9.13 -9.65 11.36
C SER A 315 9.26 -9.03 9.97
N VAL A 316 10.41 -8.42 9.67
CA VAL A 316 10.64 -7.67 8.43
C VAL A 316 12.08 -7.78 7.99
N LEU A 317 12.28 -8.08 6.71
CA LEU A 317 13.54 -7.90 5.99
C LEU A 317 13.34 -6.91 4.84
N ASP A 318 14.15 -5.87 4.81
CA ASP A 318 14.22 -4.99 3.65
C ASP A 318 15.17 -5.57 2.61
N VAL A 319 14.76 -5.52 1.35
CA VAL A 319 15.47 -6.11 0.22
C VAL A 319 15.91 -4.98 -0.72
N LEU A 320 17.20 -4.92 -1.02
CA LEU A 320 17.79 -3.90 -1.88
C LEU A 320 17.60 -4.27 -3.34
N ASP A 321 17.03 -3.35 -4.13
CA ASP A 321 16.87 -3.50 -5.58
C ASP A 321 17.92 -2.69 -6.34
N ALA A 322 18.16 -1.45 -5.89
CA ALA A 322 19.10 -0.58 -6.57
C ALA A 322 19.76 0.42 -5.65
N VAL A 323 20.98 0.80 -6.00
CA VAL A 323 21.70 1.90 -5.36
C VAL A 323 22.46 2.71 -6.40
N ALA A 324 22.33 4.03 -6.32
CA ALA A 324 23.12 4.97 -7.12
C ALA A 324 23.65 6.10 -6.23
N LEU A 325 24.74 6.73 -6.67
CA LEU A 325 25.30 7.91 -6.05
C LEU A 325 25.02 9.13 -6.93
N ASP A 326 24.54 10.19 -6.30
CA ASP A 326 24.47 11.52 -6.90
C ASP A 326 25.31 12.50 -6.06
N ASP A 327 26.02 13.40 -6.72
CA ASP A 327 26.78 14.48 -6.10
C ASP A 327 26.59 15.80 -6.84
N SER A 328 25.42 15.97 -7.48
CA SER A 328 25.05 17.26 -8.07
C SER A 328 24.64 18.23 -6.97
N PRO A 329 24.94 19.54 -7.11
CA PRO A 329 24.38 20.55 -6.23
C PRO A 329 22.85 20.53 -6.30
N PRO A 330 22.16 20.93 -5.22
CA PRO A 330 20.71 21.01 -5.21
C PRO A 330 20.23 22.07 -6.21
N GLU A 331 19.26 21.69 -7.03
CA GLU A 331 18.55 22.59 -7.94
C GLU A 331 17.20 23.00 -7.36
N PRO A 332 16.78 24.27 -7.53
CA PRO A 332 15.51 24.76 -7.01
C PRO A 332 14.34 24.05 -7.71
N VAL A 333 13.26 23.81 -6.97
CA VAL A 333 12.01 23.23 -7.48
C VAL A 333 10.83 24.13 -7.18
N ARG A 334 9.79 24.04 -8.03
CA ARG A 334 8.49 24.65 -7.77
C ARG A 334 7.52 23.56 -7.33
N VAL A 335 7.10 23.62 -6.07
CA VAL A 335 6.10 22.72 -5.51
C VAL A 335 4.72 23.36 -5.61
N THR A 336 3.77 22.65 -6.19
CA THR A 336 2.34 23.01 -6.23
C THR A 336 1.53 21.91 -5.56
N ARG A 337 0.81 22.27 -4.49
CA ARG A 337 -0.12 21.36 -3.81
C ARG A 337 -1.50 21.48 -4.43
N LEU A 338 -2.10 20.35 -4.78
CA LEU A 338 -3.47 20.24 -5.27
C LEU A 338 -4.33 19.49 -4.25
N GLU A 339 -5.44 20.11 -3.84
CA GLU A 339 -6.48 19.42 -3.11
C GLU A 339 -7.36 18.61 -4.07
N ALA A 340 -7.95 17.52 -3.57
CA ALA A 340 -8.83 16.69 -4.37
C ALA A 340 -10.13 17.46 -4.71
N GLY A 341 -10.39 17.65 -6.01
CA GLY A 341 -11.66 18.18 -6.50
C GLY A 341 -12.81 17.18 -6.27
N THR A 342 -12.49 15.88 -6.35
CA THR A 342 -13.37 14.76 -5.99
C THR A 342 -12.65 13.85 -5.01
N ALA A 343 -13.33 13.46 -3.93
CA ALA A 343 -12.93 12.34 -3.06
C ALA A 343 -14.16 11.50 -2.72
N ALA A 344 -14.30 10.35 -3.36
CA ALA A 344 -15.47 9.50 -3.25
C ALA A 344 -15.11 8.15 -2.62
N LEU A 345 -15.65 7.88 -1.43
CA LEU A 345 -15.55 6.58 -0.80
C LEU A 345 -16.66 5.65 -1.30
N GLY A 346 -16.31 4.44 -1.70
CA GLY A 346 -17.27 3.43 -2.17
C GLY A 346 -16.76 2.00 -1.98
N PHE A 347 -17.54 1.04 -2.47
CA PHE A 347 -17.18 -0.37 -2.43
C PHE A 347 -16.44 -0.79 -3.71
N GLY A 348 -15.22 -1.30 -3.53
CA GLY A 348 -14.35 -1.82 -4.59
C GLY A 348 -14.24 -3.35 -4.60
N GLY A 349 -14.62 -4.04 -3.52
CA GLY A 349 -14.40 -5.48 -3.36
C GLY A 349 -12.92 -5.84 -3.14
N ALA A 350 -12.63 -7.14 -3.03
CA ALA A 350 -11.25 -7.63 -2.96
C ALA A 350 -10.60 -7.66 -4.35
N THR A 351 -9.32 -8.00 -4.40
CA THR A 351 -8.56 -8.14 -5.64
C THR A 351 -7.45 -9.19 -5.49
N ARG A 352 -6.88 -9.69 -6.59
CA ARG A 352 -5.68 -10.54 -6.52
C ARG A 352 -4.44 -9.73 -6.20
N ILE A 353 -3.63 -10.27 -5.29
CA ILE A 353 -2.41 -9.66 -4.77
C ILE A 353 -1.30 -10.71 -4.80
N VAL A 354 -0.12 -10.30 -5.23
CA VAL A 354 1.13 -11.01 -5.02
C VAL A 354 1.94 -10.18 -4.04
N SER A 355 2.07 -10.69 -2.81
CA SER A 355 2.86 -10.04 -1.76
C SER A 355 4.34 -9.99 -2.12
N SER A 356 5.05 -8.99 -1.60
CA SER A 356 6.50 -8.94 -1.67
C SER A 356 7.14 -10.18 -1.03
N THR A 357 8.24 -10.62 -1.62
CA THR A 357 9.11 -11.69 -1.12
C THR A 357 10.57 -11.24 -1.22
N LEU A 358 11.51 -12.11 -0.84
CA LEU A 358 12.94 -11.88 -1.05
C LEU A 358 13.34 -11.82 -2.55
N PHE A 359 12.43 -12.16 -3.47
CA PHE A 359 12.69 -12.28 -4.90
C PHE A 359 11.82 -11.37 -5.77
N ASN A 360 10.73 -10.83 -5.23
CA ASN A 360 9.81 -9.98 -5.98
C ASN A 360 9.22 -8.90 -5.08
N ARG A 361 8.94 -7.74 -5.67
CA ARG A 361 8.12 -6.69 -5.05
C ARG A 361 6.63 -7.02 -5.11
N THR A 362 5.79 -6.20 -4.48
CA THR A 362 4.34 -6.41 -4.47
C THR A 362 3.75 -6.13 -5.87
N SER A 363 2.69 -6.85 -6.22
CA SER A 363 1.83 -6.48 -7.36
C SER A 363 0.37 -6.78 -7.05
N ALA A 364 -0.54 -6.05 -7.68
CA ALA A 364 -1.97 -6.28 -7.54
C ALA A 364 -2.70 -6.04 -8.85
N THR A 365 -3.81 -6.76 -9.01
CA THR A 365 -4.79 -6.49 -10.07
C THR A 365 -5.83 -5.49 -9.58
N ASP A 366 -6.73 -5.04 -10.47
CA ASP A 366 -7.77 -4.07 -10.11
C ASP A 366 -9.20 -4.56 -10.38
N GLU A 367 -9.45 -5.83 -10.08
CA GLU A 367 -10.80 -6.39 -10.22
C GLU A 367 -11.63 -6.18 -8.95
N LYS A 368 -12.93 -6.49 -9.05
CA LYS A 368 -13.90 -6.40 -7.95
C LYS A 368 -14.33 -7.80 -7.54
N LEU A 369 -13.52 -8.47 -6.74
CA LEU A 369 -13.84 -9.81 -6.23
C LEU A 369 -14.73 -9.74 -4.98
N PRO A 370 -15.44 -10.84 -4.64
CA PRO A 370 -16.05 -11.01 -3.34
C PRO A 370 -15.05 -10.81 -2.21
N LEU A 371 -15.53 -10.30 -1.06
CA LEU A 371 -14.69 -10.07 0.11
C LEU A 371 -14.06 -11.36 0.64
N ILE A 372 -12.90 -11.20 1.26
CA ILE A 372 -12.28 -12.23 2.08
C ILE A 372 -12.86 -12.09 3.49
N ASP A 373 -13.74 -13.01 3.90
CA ASP A 373 -14.48 -12.93 5.17
C ASP A 373 -13.54 -12.84 6.40
N ASP A 374 -12.39 -13.52 6.32
CA ASP A 374 -11.35 -13.46 7.35
C ASP A 374 -10.67 -12.09 7.43
N ALA A 375 -10.58 -11.32 6.34
CA ALA A 375 -9.98 -9.98 6.33
C ALA A 375 -10.92 -8.92 6.93
N VAL A 376 -12.24 -9.14 6.89
CA VAL A 376 -13.24 -8.18 7.38
C VAL A 376 -13.13 -7.99 8.90
N MET A 377 -12.95 -6.73 9.33
CA MET A 377 -12.96 -6.30 10.72
C MET A 377 -14.33 -5.72 11.10
N THR A 378 -14.78 -5.93 12.33
CA THR A 378 -16.03 -5.36 12.84
C THR A 378 -15.81 -3.96 13.39
N GLY A 379 -16.86 -3.13 13.41
CA GLY A 379 -16.77 -1.77 13.94
C GLY A 379 -17.64 -0.77 13.19
N SER A 380 -17.32 0.51 13.39
CA SER A 380 -17.96 1.63 12.71
C SER A 380 -17.00 2.21 11.68
N PHE A 381 -17.47 2.31 10.44
CA PHE A 381 -16.71 2.77 9.29
C PHE A 381 -17.40 3.97 8.66
N THR A 382 -16.65 4.73 7.87
CA THR A 382 -17.20 5.89 7.17
C THR A 382 -18.25 5.44 6.14
N LYS A 383 -19.34 6.21 6.05
CA LYS A 383 -20.38 6.04 5.03
C LYS A 383 -19.82 6.29 3.63
N TYR A 384 -20.37 5.62 2.64
CA TYR A 384 -20.02 5.88 1.24
C TYR A 384 -20.51 7.25 0.77
N GLY A 385 -19.81 7.84 -0.20
CA GLY A 385 -20.11 9.15 -0.77
C GLY A 385 -18.92 10.10 -0.76
N ASP A 386 -19.20 11.40 -0.88
CA ASP A 386 -18.20 12.46 -0.85
C ASP A 386 -17.58 12.59 0.54
N VAL A 387 -16.28 12.34 0.64
CA VAL A 387 -15.49 12.41 1.87
C VAL A 387 -14.41 13.49 1.82
N ARG A 388 -14.44 14.39 0.83
CA ARG A 388 -13.45 15.50 0.72
C ARG A 388 -13.26 16.29 2.01
N PRO A 389 -14.30 16.61 2.82
CA PRO A 389 -14.10 17.35 4.05
C PRO A 389 -13.18 16.66 5.07
N LEU A 390 -13.09 15.33 5.03
CA LEU A 390 -12.26 14.51 5.93
C LEU A 390 -10.82 14.34 5.44
N LEU A 391 -10.46 14.88 4.27
CA LEU A 391 -9.13 14.72 3.67
C LEU A 391 -8.36 16.03 3.49
N ALA A 392 -8.97 17.16 3.87
CA ALA A 392 -8.42 18.49 3.61
C ALA A 392 -7.25 18.86 4.55
N LYS A 393 -7.23 18.32 5.76
CA LYS A 393 -6.24 18.62 6.80
C LYS A 393 -6.14 17.47 7.79
N THR A 394 -5.00 17.37 8.46
CA THR A 394 -4.79 16.42 9.55
C THR A 394 -5.40 16.97 10.84
N ASP A 395 -6.49 16.39 11.33
CA ASP A 395 -7.20 16.81 12.54
C ASP A 395 -7.88 15.66 13.32
N ASP A 396 -7.37 14.44 13.13
CA ASP A 396 -7.87 13.19 13.70
C ASP A 396 -9.32 12.86 13.32
N ARG A 397 -9.81 13.35 12.17
CA ARG A 397 -11.16 13.05 11.64
C ARG A 397 -11.05 12.23 10.36
N PHE A 398 -11.06 10.92 10.54
CA PHE A 398 -10.69 9.99 9.50
C PHE A 398 -11.81 9.60 8.52
N VAL A 399 -11.43 9.37 7.27
CA VAL A 399 -12.08 8.36 6.42
C VAL A 399 -11.62 6.98 6.89
N VAL A 400 -12.54 6.22 7.48
CA VAL A 400 -12.32 4.87 8.00
C VAL A 400 -12.72 3.84 6.94
N MET A 401 -11.72 3.17 6.37
CA MET A 401 -11.86 2.17 5.31
C MET A 401 -11.59 0.77 5.87
N GLY A 402 -12.46 -0.19 5.53
CA GLY A 402 -12.26 -1.60 5.80
C GLY A 402 -12.03 -2.40 4.52
N HIS A 403 -11.78 -3.70 4.68
CA HIS A 403 -11.54 -4.62 3.58
C HIS A 403 -12.61 -4.50 2.47
N GLY A 404 -12.16 -4.20 1.26
CA GLY A 404 -12.96 -4.03 0.06
C GLY A 404 -13.42 -2.60 -0.22
N ASP A 405 -13.13 -1.64 0.65
CA ASP A 405 -13.43 -0.24 0.37
C ASP A 405 -12.42 0.37 -0.61
N GLN A 406 -12.89 1.33 -1.41
CA GLN A 406 -12.06 2.14 -2.30
C GLN A 406 -12.35 3.63 -2.11
N LEU A 407 -11.31 4.44 -2.18
CA LEU A 407 -11.37 5.90 -2.17
C LEU A 407 -10.85 6.41 -3.53
N GLU A 408 -11.74 6.98 -4.34
CA GLU A 408 -11.38 7.60 -5.62
C GLU A 408 -11.04 9.08 -5.42
N LEU A 409 -9.89 9.52 -5.94
CA LEU A 409 -9.41 10.89 -5.85
C LEU A 409 -9.16 11.45 -7.26
N VAL A 410 -9.67 12.67 -7.50
CA VAL A 410 -9.46 13.40 -8.76
C VAL A 410 -8.94 14.79 -8.48
N PHE A 411 -7.86 15.15 -9.19
CA PHE A 411 -7.19 16.44 -9.07
C PHE A 411 -7.11 17.10 -10.44
N THR A 412 -7.45 18.37 -10.52
CA THR A 412 -7.33 19.15 -11.76
C THR A 412 -5.87 19.56 -11.95
N ASP A 413 -5.31 19.22 -13.11
CA ASP A 413 -3.95 19.58 -13.48
C ASP A 413 -3.82 21.10 -13.68
N VAL A 414 -2.60 21.59 -13.53
CA VAL A 414 -2.23 22.99 -13.77
C VAL A 414 -1.09 23.03 -14.78
N PRO A 415 -0.90 24.12 -15.55
CA PRO A 415 0.20 24.19 -16.51
C PRO A 415 1.57 23.85 -15.91
N THR A 416 2.39 23.08 -16.63
CA THR A 416 3.79 22.84 -16.28
C THR A 416 4.64 24.07 -16.58
N LEU A 417 5.57 24.38 -15.68
CA LEU A 417 6.51 25.48 -15.88
C LEU A 417 7.41 25.20 -17.09
N ALA A 418 7.56 26.19 -17.98
CA ALA A 418 8.44 26.06 -19.14
C ALA A 418 9.88 25.73 -18.72
N GLY A 419 10.54 24.84 -19.48
CA GLY A 419 11.89 24.38 -19.16
C GLY A 419 12.01 23.46 -17.94
N HIS A 420 10.88 23.03 -17.35
CA HIS A 420 10.85 22.12 -16.22
C HIS A 420 10.25 20.76 -16.61
N THR A 421 10.64 19.73 -15.87
CA THR A 421 10.03 18.39 -15.87
C THR A 421 9.21 18.23 -14.60
N ARG A 422 7.97 17.78 -14.75
CA ARG A 422 7.05 17.55 -13.64
C ARG A 422 7.25 16.17 -13.02
N HIS A 423 7.32 16.13 -11.70
CA HIS A 423 7.31 14.92 -10.87
C HIS A 423 6.07 14.97 -9.97
N VAL A 424 5.42 13.83 -9.73
CA VAL A 424 4.12 13.79 -9.05
C VAL A 424 4.21 12.90 -7.81
N PHE A 425 3.79 13.43 -6.67
CA PHE A 425 3.80 12.71 -5.40
C PHE A 425 2.42 12.77 -4.74
N LEU A 426 2.05 11.72 -4.00
CA LEU A 426 0.91 11.74 -3.09
C LEU A 426 1.39 12.11 -1.69
N LEU A 427 0.85 13.18 -1.14
CA LEU A 427 0.91 13.48 0.28
C LEU A 427 -0.27 12.82 0.97
N ALA A 428 -0.03 11.94 1.93
CA ALA A 428 -1.11 11.34 2.71
C ALA A 428 -0.76 11.20 4.20
N ASN A 429 -1.75 11.50 5.04
CA ASN A 429 -1.75 11.12 6.44
C ASN A 429 -2.72 9.96 6.60
N VAL A 430 -2.16 8.76 6.76
CA VAL A 430 -2.94 7.53 6.86
C VAL A 430 -2.33 6.65 7.93
N TRP A 431 -3.19 6.12 8.78
CA TRP A 431 -2.89 5.10 9.78
C TRP A 431 -3.56 3.81 9.34
N TYR A 432 -3.04 2.66 9.75
CA TYR A 432 -3.73 1.40 9.47
C TYR A 432 -3.58 0.41 10.62
N SER A 433 -4.71 -0.10 11.10
CA SER A 433 -4.75 -1.13 12.15
C SER A 433 -4.62 -2.50 11.51
N LEU A 434 -3.58 -3.20 11.92
CA LEU A 434 -3.28 -4.56 11.52
C LEU A 434 -4.28 -5.51 12.17
N LYS A 435 -4.95 -6.34 11.35
CA LYS A 435 -5.70 -7.50 11.85
C LYS A 435 -4.77 -8.64 12.22
N GLU A 436 -3.71 -8.83 11.44
CA GLU A 436 -2.72 -9.90 11.56
C GLU A 436 -1.30 -9.33 11.52
N HIS A 437 -0.37 -10.03 12.18
CA HIS A 437 1.06 -9.81 12.13
C HIS A 437 1.73 -11.14 11.76
N PRO A 438 2.97 -11.16 11.21
CA PRO A 438 3.70 -12.40 11.00
C PRO A 438 3.79 -13.33 12.21
N PHE A 439 3.63 -12.80 13.43
CA PHE A 439 3.67 -13.58 14.67
C PHE A 439 2.31 -14.09 15.15
N GLY A 440 1.21 -13.69 14.50
CA GLY A 440 -0.14 -14.11 14.87
C GLY A 440 -1.21 -13.03 14.67
N PRO A 441 -2.48 -13.37 14.97
CA PRO A 441 -3.58 -12.42 14.93
C PRO A 441 -3.44 -11.33 16.00
N LEU A 442 -3.94 -10.13 15.71
CA LEU A 442 -3.84 -8.96 16.59
C LEU A 442 -5.21 -8.49 17.08
N THR A 443 -6.12 -8.20 16.15
CA THR A 443 -7.46 -7.69 16.48
C THR A 443 -8.45 -8.07 15.39
N GLY A 444 -9.73 -8.20 15.75
CA GLY A 444 -10.83 -8.33 14.79
C GLY A 444 -11.68 -7.08 14.65
N VAL A 445 -11.33 -6.00 15.37
CA VAL A 445 -12.13 -4.78 15.49
C VAL A 445 -11.36 -3.57 14.95
N ALA A 446 -12.06 -2.69 14.23
CA ALA A 446 -11.53 -1.46 13.62
C ALA A 446 -11.19 -0.35 14.63
N GLY A 447 -11.53 -0.52 15.91
CA GLY A 447 -11.27 0.49 16.95
C GLY A 447 -10.18 0.07 17.93
N PRO A 448 -9.65 1.01 18.73
CA PRO A 448 -10.06 2.42 18.81
C PRO A 448 -9.55 3.28 17.63
N LEU A 449 -10.10 4.49 17.42
CA LEU A 449 -9.56 5.40 16.40
C LEU A 449 -8.19 5.93 16.84
N PRO A 450 -7.19 6.06 15.96
CA PRO A 450 -5.91 6.67 16.33
C PRO A 450 -6.04 8.18 16.58
N PHE A 451 -4.99 8.78 17.14
CA PHE A 451 -4.86 10.24 17.21
C PHE A 451 -3.39 10.67 17.19
N ALA A 452 -3.12 11.85 16.67
CA ALA A 452 -1.79 12.44 16.62
C ALA A 452 -1.19 12.59 18.03
N GLY A 453 0.07 12.18 18.18
CA GLY A 453 0.80 12.28 19.45
C GLY A 453 0.53 11.15 20.46
N MET A 454 -0.31 10.17 20.13
CA MET A 454 -0.52 8.99 20.98
C MET A 454 0.79 8.21 21.21
N LYS A 455 0.99 7.68 22.41
CA LYS A 455 2.24 6.99 22.80
C LYS A 455 2.22 5.48 22.55
N SER A 456 1.04 4.89 22.53
CA SER A 456 0.84 3.45 22.33
C SER A 456 -0.49 3.22 21.63
N TYR A 457 -0.64 2.03 21.03
CA TYR A 457 -1.90 1.60 20.45
C TYR A 457 -2.14 0.10 20.77
N PRO A 458 -3.34 -0.28 21.26
CA PRO A 458 -4.39 0.61 21.73
C PRO A 458 -3.91 1.42 22.95
N TYR A 459 -4.45 2.62 23.09
CA TYR A 459 -4.23 3.49 24.24
C TYR A 459 -5.34 3.27 25.29
N ALA A 460 -5.05 3.61 26.56
CA ALA A 460 -6.07 3.57 27.60
C ALA A 460 -7.19 4.58 27.30
N PRO A 461 -8.48 4.28 27.57
CA PRO A 461 -9.59 5.19 27.25
C PRO A 461 -9.43 6.63 27.78
N ALA A 462 -8.79 6.81 28.94
CA ALA A 462 -8.52 8.12 29.53
C ALA A 462 -7.55 8.99 28.70
N ALA A 463 -6.70 8.37 27.87
CA ALA A 463 -5.77 9.07 26.98
C ALA A 463 -6.46 9.63 25.72
N TRP A 464 -7.72 9.26 25.45
CA TRP A 464 -8.48 9.81 24.33
C TRP A 464 -8.76 11.31 24.53
N PRO A 465 -8.20 12.20 23.68
CA PRO A 465 -8.36 13.64 23.88
C PRO A 465 -9.80 14.11 23.58
N TYR A 466 -10.50 13.42 22.67
CA TYR A 466 -11.82 13.84 22.19
C TYR A 466 -13.01 13.26 22.97
N ARG A 467 -12.80 12.71 24.18
CA ARG A 467 -13.85 12.02 24.97
C ARG A 467 -15.05 12.90 25.33
N ALA A 468 -14.83 14.20 25.47
CA ALA A 468 -15.85 15.19 25.84
C ALA A 468 -16.02 16.27 24.75
N ASP A 469 -15.51 16.01 23.54
CA ASP A 469 -15.59 16.94 22.41
C ASP A 469 -16.90 16.71 21.65
N ALA A 470 -17.79 17.70 21.71
CA ALA A 470 -19.10 17.66 21.06
C ALA A 470 -19.00 17.69 19.51
N ASP A 471 -18.00 18.39 18.97
CA ASP A 471 -17.76 18.48 17.53
C ASP A 471 -17.22 17.14 17.01
N TYR A 472 -16.33 16.50 17.77
CA TYR A 472 -15.84 15.16 17.45
C TYR A 472 -16.96 14.11 17.53
N ALA A 473 -17.83 14.18 18.55
CA ALA A 473 -19.00 13.32 18.64
C ALA A 473 -19.95 13.51 17.43
N THR A 474 -20.07 14.74 16.93
CA THR A 474 -20.83 15.06 15.72
C THR A 474 -20.18 14.47 14.48
N TYR A 475 -18.84 14.53 14.34
CA TYR A 475 -18.10 13.85 13.29
C TYR A 475 -18.43 12.34 13.26
N LEU A 476 -18.31 11.66 14.40
CA LEU A 476 -18.60 10.21 14.49
C LEU A 476 -20.03 9.88 14.04
N LYS A 477 -21.03 10.65 14.49
CA LYS A 477 -22.44 10.45 14.12
C LYS A 477 -22.72 10.75 12.64
N THR A 478 -21.99 11.70 12.07
CA THR A 478 -22.20 12.16 10.69
C THR A 478 -21.55 11.23 9.67
N TRP A 479 -20.36 10.73 10.00
CA TRP A 479 -19.48 10.04 9.07
C TRP A 479 -19.40 8.54 9.32
N ASN A 480 -19.22 8.11 10.57
CA ASN A 480 -18.93 6.71 10.90
C ASN A 480 -20.20 5.89 11.15
N THR A 481 -21.10 5.88 10.16
CA THR A 481 -22.45 5.30 10.28
C THR A 481 -22.58 3.90 9.68
N ARG A 482 -21.60 3.44 8.89
CA ARG A 482 -21.60 2.08 8.35
C ARG A 482 -21.10 1.10 9.41
N ARG A 483 -21.99 0.26 9.93
CA ARG A 483 -21.64 -0.76 10.92
C ARG A 483 -21.42 -2.11 10.26
N ILE A 484 -20.31 -2.75 10.61
CA ILE A 484 -20.00 -4.13 10.26
C ILE A 484 -20.03 -4.95 11.55
N SER A 485 -20.95 -5.91 11.62
CA SER A 485 -21.07 -6.91 12.69
C SER A 485 -20.85 -8.31 12.14
N ARG A 486 -20.40 -9.23 13.00
CA ARG A 486 -20.37 -10.67 12.70
C ARG A 486 -21.60 -11.34 13.26
#